data_AF-A0A940KIF8-F1
#
_entry.id   AF-A0A940KIF8-F1
#
_cell.length_a   1.000
_cell.length_b   1.000
_cell.length_c   1.000
_cell.angle_alpha   90.00
_cell.angle_beta   90.00
_cell.angle_gamma   90.00
#
_symmetry.space_group_name_H-M   'P 1'
#
loop_
_entity.id
_entity.type
_entity.pdbx_description
1 polymer ?
#
loop_
_entity_poly.entity_id
_entity_poly.type
_entity_poly.pdbx_seq_one_letter_code
_entity_poly.pdbx_strand_id
1 'polypeptide(L)'
;MKRFYALLLAGAILGAQACKKSDNDPQTEKKELTMLGVVGFETEFPISSSGRWSIEILSGIDWLQLDKHNGTGDAILKFTTAKSVTSPQQTTVKLIVNGSPIDLVVKIDPFYTNTDTKTLGGEALDQVLATIATADGGYLLAGTTISKTGDFNDNTATPGDAQAVVAKYDQAGAIQWKKYLGGNQNDQYTGVAQTTDGGYILVGSTLSTDGVFAGNKGGFDIFVQKLNKDGAQQWLKFFGSTKDDYGGDVALTQDGTIFVTGISEGINGDFNSHGHSDAWMACLDNTGTVKWKRSYGGTQEETGKARVAITADGNLVFCASTNSMDGDLSNNVFEGFTDAWLCKVKASNGDLIWSKTFGGASMENINSIIPIEDGGVIAAGQTYSRPIYGQQITGISDGFVLKVNANGEKQWLTLIDHDGGLEALFSISKFKNTGFIASGTRFNSAGVSDGFLCLLDGSGKKAWTKVIGGSKADHFTNLSITKDNTVIASGISASNDEDIPGNAGDFDIFMHSFK
;
A
#
# COMPACT_ATOMS: atom_id res chain seq x y z
N MET A 1 40.79 31.81 -47.45
CA MET A 1 40.27 31.30 -48.75
C MET A 1 40.08 29.80 -48.58
N LYS A 2 38.87 29.24 -48.74
CA LYS A 2 38.44 27.88 -48.28
C LYS A 2 38.49 27.69 -46.74
N ARG A 3 37.93 26.62 -46.13
CA ARG A 3 36.53 26.10 -46.12
C ARG A 3 36.41 24.94 -45.08
N PHE A 4 35.18 24.61 -44.66
CA PHE A 4 34.79 23.52 -43.71
C PHE A 4 35.24 23.72 -42.26
N TYR A 5 34.55 23.18 -41.23
CA TYR A 5 33.44 22.21 -41.18
C TYR A 5 32.03 22.90 -41.01
N ALA A 6 30.91 22.40 -40.46
CA ALA A 6 30.58 21.21 -39.63
C ALA A 6 29.14 20.66 -39.85
N LEU A 7 28.43 20.27 -38.77
CA LEU A 7 27.27 19.35 -38.74
C LEU A 7 25.89 20.00 -38.44
N LEU A 8 24.83 19.22 -38.59
CA LEU A 8 23.43 19.57 -38.32
C LEU A 8 23.08 19.50 -36.82
N LEU A 9 22.20 20.41 -36.38
CA LEU A 9 21.14 20.14 -35.40
C LEU A 9 19.79 20.43 -36.07
N ALA A 10 18.75 19.66 -35.74
CA ALA A 10 17.38 19.90 -36.17
C ALA A 10 16.43 19.84 -34.97
N GLY A 11 16.13 21.01 -34.38
CA GLY A 11 15.12 21.13 -33.32
C GLY A 11 13.72 21.28 -33.91
N ALA A 12 12.75 20.52 -33.40
CA ALA A 12 11.35 20.66 -33.76
C ALA A 12 10.72 21.86 -33.01
N ILE A 13 10.55 22.98 -33.71
CA ILE A 13 9.81 24.14 -33.17
C ILE A 13 8.31 23.83 -33.25
N LEU A 14 7.66 23.66 -32.09
CA LEU A 14 6.20 23.62 -32.01
C LEU A 14 5.63 25.00 -32.36
N GLY A 15 4.97 25.08 -33.51
CA GLY A 15 4.36 26.32 -33.99
C GLY A 15 3.13 26.68 -33.17
N ALA A 16 3.08 27.91 -32.65
CA ALA A 16 1.93 28.43 -31.92
C ALA A 16 0.74 28.68 -32.88
N GLN A 17 -0.12 27.67 -33.07
CA GLN A 17 -1.48 27.91 -33.53
C GLN A 17 -2.27 28.56 -32.39
N ALA A 18 -2.77 29.77 -32.62
CA ALA A 18 -3.69 30.42 -31.71
C ALA A 18 -5.04 29.69 -31.72
N CYS A 19 -5.23 28.75 -30.78
CA CYS A 19 -6.53 28.15 -30.55
C CYS A 19 -7.55 29.26 -30.25
N LYS A 20 -8.59 29.36 -31.08
CA LYS A 20 -9.83 30.01 -30.65
C LYS A 20 -10.32 29.29 -29.40
N LYS A 21 -10.80 30.04 -28.39
CA LYS A 21 -11.63 29.43 -27.35
C LYS A 21 -12.80 28.73 -28.04
N SER A 22 -12.97 27.44 -27.77
CA SER A 22 -14.26 26.78 -27.94
C SER A 22 -15.14 27.18 -26.77
N ASP A 23 -16.40 27.52 -27.02
CA ASP A 23 -17.37 27.93 -25.99
C ASP A 23 -17.91 26.74 -25.15
N ASN A 24 -17.03 25.77 -24.85
CA ASN A 24 -17.27 24.69 -23.91
C ASN A 24 -16.95 25.23 -22.50
N ASP A 25 -17.97 25.77 -21.83
CA ASP A 25 -17.85 26.33 -20.49
C ASP A 25 -17.49 25.22 -19.45
N PRO A 26 -16.33 25.30 -18.76
CA PRO A 26 -15.92 24.26 -17.80
C PRO A 26 -16.84 24.09 -16.58
N GLN A 27 -17.80 25.00 -16.38
CA GLN A 27 -18.77 24.99 -15.27
C GLN A 27 -19.76 23.81 -15.30
N THR A 28 -19.78 22.97 -16.34
CA THR A 28 -20.86 21.99 -16.56
C THR A 28 -20.70 20.62 -15.88
N GLU A 29 -19.48 20.15 -15.56
CA GLU A 29 -19.26 18.72 -15.25
C GLU A 29 -19.19 18.31 -13.76
N LYS A 30 -19.15 19.24 -12.80
CA LYS A 30 -19.39 18.93 -11.38
C LYS A 30 -20.26 19.98 -10.70
N LYS A 31 -21.51 19.62 -10.42
CA LYS A 31 -22.41 20.38 -9.52
C LYS A 31 -22.48 19.82 -8.10
N GLU A 32 -21.68 18.78 -7.82
CA GLU A 32 -21.54 18.20 -6.49
C GLU A 32 -20.06 18.14 -6.09
N LEU A 33 -19.81 18.36 -4.80
CA LEU A 33 -18.50 18.33 -4.17
C LEU A 33 -18.60 17.52 -2.88
N THR A 34 -17.86 16.42 -2.76
CA THR A 34 -17.88 15.55 -1.57
C THR A 34 -16.61 15.72 -0.77
N MET A 35 -16.76 15.93 0.54
CA MET A 35 -15.68 16.15 1.51
C MET A 35 -15.72 15.07 2.60
N LEU A 36 -14.61 14.89 3.33
CA LEU A 36 -14.58 14.06 4.54
C LEU A 36 -14.89 14.89 5.79
N GLY A 37 -15.58 14.26 6.75
CA GLY A 37 -15.96 14.77 8.07
C GLY A 37 -14.80 14.99 9.05
N VAL A 38 -13.61 15.31 8.53
CA VAL A 38 -12.33 15.48 9.23
C VAL A 38 -11.97 16.97 9.28
N VAL A 39 -11.76 17.54 10.47
CA VAL A 39 -11.34 18.95 10.63
C VAL A 39 -10.07 19.23 9.81
N GLY A 40 -10.07 20.31 9.05
CA GLY A 40 -8.93 20.73 8.23
C GLY A 40 -8.77 19.97 6.91
N PHE A 41 -9.64 19.00 6.60
CA PHE A 41 -9.70 18.38 5.28
C PHE A 41 -10.07 19.44 4.23
N GLU A 42 -9.24 19.56 3.19
CA GLU A 42 -9.44 20.49 2.08
C GLU A 42 -9.90 19.77 0.83
N THR A 43 -10.72 20.45 0.02
CA THR A 43 -10.95 20.07 -1.37
C THR A 43 -11.07 21.32 -2.25
N GLU A 44 -10.93 21.15 -3.56
CA GLU A 44 -10.78 22.26 -4.50
C GLU A 44 -11.84 22.26 -5.60
N PHE A 45 -12.37 23.44 -5.90
CA PHE A 45 -13.29 23.68 -7.02
C PHE A 45 -12.68 24.72 -7.98
N PRO A 46 -12.33 24.33 -9.22
CA PRO A 46 -11.83 25.26 -10.22
C PRO A 46 -12.98 26.08 -10.82
N ILE A 47 -12.80 27.40 -10.86
CA ILE A 47 -13.63 28.33 -11.62
C ILE A 47 -12.83 28.71 -12.87
N SER A 48 -13.40 28.49 -14.06
CA SER A 48 -12.97 29.26 -15.24
C SER A 48 -13.94 30.42 -15.49
N SER A 49 -13.40 31.59 -15.79
CA SER A 49 -14.18 32.82 -16.03
C SER A 49 -13.32 33.90 -16.70
N SER A 50 -13.91 34.65 -17.65
CA SER A 50 -13.30 35.88 -18.19
C SER A 50 -13.74 37.16 -17.44
N GLY A 51 -14.42 37.03 -16.30
CA GLY A 51 -14.97 38.16 -15.55
C GLY A 51 -15.14 37.85 -14.06
N ARG A 52 -16.13 38.48 -13.42
CA ARG A 52 -16.34 38.40 -11.96
C ARG A 52 -17.03 37.10 -11.54
N TRP A 53 -16.66 36.62 -10.36
CA TRP A 53 -17.38 35.57 -9.65
C TRP A 53 -17.54 35.91 -8.15
N SER A 54 -18.55 35.34 -7.51
CA SER A 54 -18.82 35.48 -6.08
C SER A 54 -19.51 34.24 -5.53
N ILE A 55 -19.23 33.87 -4.28
CA ILE A 55 -19.76 32.66 -3.63
C ILE A 55 -20.07 32.90 -2.15
N GLU A 56 -21.27 32.47 -1.73
CA GLU A 56 -21.79 32.67 -0.38
C GLU A 56 -22.26 31.35 0.24
N ILE A 57 -21.81 31.07 1.46
CA ILE A 57 -22.31 29.98 2.31
C ILE A 57 -23.53 30.51 3.06
N LEU A 58 -24.64 29.75 3.04
CA LEU A 58 -25.85 30.10 3.76
C LEU A 58 -25.61 30.14 5.28
N SER A 59 -26.30 31.05 5.97
CA SER A 59 -26.21 31.18 7.43
C SER A 59 -26.69 29.91 8.14
N GLY A 60 -26.01 29.55 9.24
CA GLY A 60 -26.27 28.33 10.02
C GLY A 60 -25.42 27.11 9.64
N ILE A 61 -24.56 27.22 8.62
CA ILE A 61 -23.55 26.19 8.30
C ILE A 61 -22.27 26.49 9.10
N ASP A 62 -21.95 25.66 10.10
CA ASP A 62 -20.77 25.81 10.96
C ASP A 62 -19.63 24.82 10.64
N TRP A 63 -19.89 23.84 9.77
CA TRP A 63 -18.95 22.76 9.40
C TRP A 63 -18.17 23.03 8.11
N LEU A 64 -18.52 24.07 7.35
CA LEU A 64 -17.92 24.39 6.05
C LEU A 64 -17.29 25.78 6.05
N GLN A 65 -16.04 25.86 5.62
CA GLN A 65 -15.31 27.11 5.40
C GLN A 65 -14.89 27.23 3.93
N LEU A 66 -14.79 28.46 3.45
CA LEU A 66 -14.22 28.84 2.16
C LEU A 66 -12.96 29.69 2.36
N ASP A 67 -12.01 29.62 1.43
CA ASP A 67 -10.85 30.50 1.42
C ASP A 67 -11.11 31.87 0.74
N LYS A 68 -12.07 31.93 -0.19
CA LYS A 68 -12.44 33.12 -0.95
C LYS A 68 -13.95 33.21 -1.18
N HIS A 69 -14.48 34.44 -1.14
CA HIS A 69 -15.90 34.73 -1.39
C HIS A 69 -16.17 35.48 -2.70
N ASN A 70 -15.15 36.03 -3.36
CA ASN A 70 -15.29 36.68 -4.67
C ASN A 70 -13.92 36.83 -5.36
N GLY A 71 -13.96 37.10 -6.67
CA GLY A 71 -12.77 37.35 -7.47
C GLY A 71 -13.07 37.68 -8.94
N THR A 72 -12.02 37.65 -9.75
CA THR A 72 -12.06 37.92 -11.20
C THR A 72 -11.10 36.99 -11.93
N GLY A 73 -11.50 36.53 -13.12
CA GLY A 73 -10.70 35.60 -13.91
C GLY A 73 -10.88 34.14 -13.46
N ASP A 74 -10.05 33.27 -14.02
CA ASP A 74 -9.93 31.88 -13.58
C ASP A 74 -9.38 31.83 -12.13
N ALA A 75 -9.88 30.89 -11.33
CA ALA A 75 -9.54 30.77 -9.91
C ALA A 75 -9.70 29.34 -9.40
N ILE A 76 -9.14 29.06 -8.22
CA ILE A 76 -9.47 27.86 -7.45
C ILE A 76 -10.06 28.32 -6.11
N LEU A 77 -11.21 27.76 -5.76
CA LEU A 77 -11.79 27.85 -4.41
C LEU A 77 -11.32 26.65 -3.60
N LYS A 78 -10.90 26.88 -2.36
CA LYS A 78 -10.68 25.83 -1.36
C LYS A 78 -11.87 25.79 -0.41
N PHE A 79 -12.46 24.61 -0.27
CA PHE A 79 -13.45 24.30 0.74
C PHE A 79 -12.74 23.50 1.85
N THR A 80 -12.95 23.89 3.11
CA THR A 80 -12.34 23.24 4.27
C THR A 80 -13.42 22.77 5.24
N THR A 81 -13.32 21.52 5.70
CA THR A 81 -14.15 21.01 6.80
C THR A 81 -13.72 21.71 8.10
N ALA A 82 -14.55 22.61 8.61
CA ALA A 82 -14.26 23.43 9.80
C ALA A 82 -14.47 22.68 11.12
N LYS A 83 -15.20 21.56 11.10
CA LYS A 83 -15.67 20.82 12.28
C LYS A 83 -15.84 19.34 11.92
N SER A 84 -15.50 18.41 12.83
CA SER A 84 -15.72 16.98 12.57
C SER A 84 -17.22 16.67 12.45
N VAL A 85 -17.59 15.82 11.49
CA VAL A 85 -18.99 15.49 11.19
C VAL A 85 -19.20 13.97 11.24
N THR A 86 -20.08 13.54 12.14
CA THR A 86 -20.34 12.12 12.48
C THR A 86 -21.60 11.53 11.84
N SER A 87 -22.35 12.33 11.06
CA SER A 87 -23.55 11.92 10.32
C SER A 87 -23.62 12.69 8.99
N PRO A 88 -24.13 12.12 7.89
CA PRO A 88 -24.04 12.78 6.58
C PRO A 88 -24.75 14.14 6.57
N GLN A 89 -24.06 15.18 6.10
CA GLN A 89 -24.64 16.52 5.95
C GLN A 89 -24.42 17.02 4.51
N GLN A 90 -25.27 17.95 4.08
CA GLN A 90 -25.11 18.62 2.79
C GLN A 90 -25.67 20.03 2.85
N THR A 91 -25.13 20.92 2.01
CA THR A 91 -25.65 22.27 1.79
C THR A 91 -25.53 22.65 0.32
N THR A 92 -26.31 23.62 -0.14
CA THR A 92 -26.18 24.20 -1.48
C THR A 92 -25.54 25.57 -1.36
N VAL A 93 -24.30 25.69 -1.85
CA VAL A 93 -23.54 26.93 -1.89
C VAL A 93 -23.80 27.60 -3.24
N LYS A 94 -24.15 28.89 -3.22
CA LYS A 94 -24.47 29.62 -4.46
C LYS A 94 -23.22 30.31 -5.00
N LEU A 95 -22.69 29.75 -6.08
CA LEU A 95 -21.66 30.37 -6.89
C LEU A 95 -22.35 31.21 -7.99
N ILE A 96 -21.87 32.43 -8.23
CA ILE A 96 -22.30 33.27 -9.35
C ILE A 96 -21.07 33.52 -10.21
N VAL A 97 -21.16 33.23 -11.52
CA VAL A 97 -20.08 33.46 -12.49
C VAL A 97 -20.62 34.32 -13.64
N ASN A 98 -20.03 35.50 -13.84
CA ASN A 98 -20.46 36.47 -14.86
C ASN A 98 -21.96 36.83 -14.80
N GLY A 99 -22.56 36.78 -13.61
CA GLY A 99 -23.99 37.02 -13.37
C GLY A 99 -24.89 35.78 -13.47
N SER A 100 -24.37 34.64 -13.96
CA SER A 100 -25.10 33.37 -14.01
C SER A 100 -24.97 32.61 -12.69
N PRO A 101 -26.08 32.22 -12.03
CA PRO A 101 -26.04 31.43 -10.80
C PRO A 101 -25.79 29.95 -11.09
N ILE A 102 -25.00 29.32 -10.22
CA ILE A 102 -24.64 27.90 -10.23
C ILE A 102 -24.83 27.39 -8.80
N ASP A 103 -25.80 26.50 -8.61
CA ASP A 103 -25.98 25.78 -7.36
C ASP A 103 -24.94 24.65 -7.27
N LEU A 104 -24.03 24.76 -6.30
CA LEU A 104 -23.01 23.75 -5.98
C LEU A 104 -23.41 23.02 -4.70
N VAL A 105 -23.73 21.73 -4.81
CA VAL A 105 -24.10 20.89 -3.65
C VAL A 105 -22.82 20.38 -2.99
N VAL A 106 -22.51 20.91 -1.80
CA VAL A 106 -21.41 20.42 -0.97
C VAL A 106 -21.95 19.39 0.00
N LYS A 107 -21.43 18.16 -0.08
CA LYS A 107 -21.77 17.01 0.76
C LYS A 107 -20.57 16.67 1.64
N ILE A 108 -20.82 16.20 2.86
CA ILE A 108 -19.77 15.71 3.75
C ILE A 108 -20.10 14.29 4.21
N ASP A 109 -19.19 13.39 3.87
CA ASP A 109 -19.17 12.00 4.30
C ASP A 109 -18.60 11.93 5.72
N PRO A 110 -19.26 11.25 6.67
CA PRO A 110 -18.60 10.88 7.92
C PRO A 110 -17.34 10.05 7.69
N PHE A 111 -16.46 10.07 8.67
CA PHE A 111 -15.20 9.33 8.69
C PHE A 111 -14.90 8.87 10.12
N TYR A 112 -14.26 7.71 10.26
CA TYR A 112 -13.92 7.09 11.54
C TYR A 112 -15.17 6.87 12.43
N THR A 113 -16.19 6.28 11.82
CA THR A 113 -17.46 5.86 12.45
C THR A 113 -17.52 4.33 12.56
N ASN A 114 -18.45 3.80 13.38
CA ASN A 114 -18.69 2.36 13.52
C ASN A 114 -17.41 1.55 13.82
N THR A 115 -16.63 2.03 14.78
CA THR A 115 -15.34 1.44 15.19
C THR A 115 -15.53 0.11 15.93
N ASP A 116 -14.80 -0.93 15.54
CA ASP A 116 -14.65 -2.21 16.24
C ASP A 116 -13.17 -2.57 16.39
N THR A 117 -12.80 -3.19 17.51
CA THR A 117 -11.42 -3.61 17.82
C THR A 117 -11.44 -5.01 18.44
N LYS A 118 -10.57 -5.90 17.96
CA LYS A 118 -10.45 -7.27 18.48
C LYS A 118 -9.04 -7.81 18.38
N THR A 119 -8.77 -8.83 19.18
CA THR A 119 -7.67 -9.78 19.00
C THR A 119 -8.20 -11.07 18.37
N LEU A 120 -7.32 -11.82 17.72
CA LEU A 120 -7.56 -13.18 17.20
C LEU A 120 -6.28 -14.00 17.43
N GLY A 121 -6.37 -15.15 18.08
CA GLY A 121 -5.16 -15.88 18.46
C GLY A 121 -5.36 -16.98 19.50
N GLY A 122 -4.41 -17.14 20.39
CA GLY A 122 -4.32 -18.29 21.29
C GLY A 122 -3.24 -18.14 22.36
N GLU A 123 -2.48 -19.19 22.64
CA GLU A 123 -1.53 -19.25 23.76
C GLU A 123 -0.08 -18.91 23.40
N ALA A 124 0.20 -18.58 22.13
CA ALA A 124 1.55 -18.44 21.59
C ALA A 124 1.68 -17.22 20.65
N LEU A 125 2.48 -17.34 19.58
CA LEU A 125 2.62 -16.34 18.53
C LEU A 125 1.60 -16.60 17.42
N ASP A 126 0.78 -15.58 17.13
CA ASP A 126 -0.14 -15.52 16.01
C ASP A 126 0.04 -14.20 15.24
N GLN A 127 0.49 -14.27 13.99
CA GLN A 127 0.90 -13.10 13.21
C GLN A 127 0.23 -13.06 11.84
N VAL A 128 -0.45 -11.95 11.54
CA VAL A 128 -0.93 -11.63 10.19
C VAL A 128 0.12 -10.88 9.38
N LEU A 129 0.36 -11.35 8.16
CA LEU A 129 1.36 -10.82 7.24
C LEU A 129 0.74 -10.26 5.95
N ALA A 130 -0.46 -10.70 5.59
CA ALA A 130 -1.30 -10.12 4.54
C ALA A 130 -2.80 -10.17 4.88
N THR A 131 -3.54 -9.13 4.50
CA THR A 131 -5.00 -9.02 4.72
C THR A 131 -5.69 -8.48 3.47
N ILE A 132 -6.77 -9.13 3.02
CA ILE A 132 -7.60 -8.65 1.90
C ILE A 132 -9.09 -8.66 2.24
N ALA A 133 -9.82 -7.63 1.82
CA ALA A 133 -11.27 -7.67 1.72
C ALA A 133 -11.71 -8.66 0.63
N THR A 134 -12.78 -9.42 0.87
CA THR A 134 -13.30 -10.41 -0.08
C THR A 134 -14.56 -9.93 -0.79
N ALA A 135 -14.80 -10.44 -2.01
CA ALA A 135 -15.83 -9.94 -2.92
C ALA A 135 -17.27 -10.08 -2.40
N ASP A 136 -17.49 -10.88 -1.37
CA ASP A 136 -18.74 -11.08 -0.62
C ASP A 136 -18.96 -10.07 0.53
N GLY A 137 -18.00 -9.19 0.79
CA GLY A 137 -18.06 -8.19 1.87
C GLY A 137 -17.33 -8.59 3.17
N GLY A 138 -16.82 -9.83 3.25
CA GLY A 138 -15.95 -10.27 4.33
C GLY A 138 -14.48 -9.90 4.11
N TYR A 139 -13.58 -10.64 4.77
CA TYR A 139 -12.14 -10.49 4.61
C TYR A 139 -11.40 -11.82 4.82
N LEU A 140 -10.13 -11.84 4.44
CA LEU A 140 -9.21 -12.95 4.57
C LEU A 140 -7.93 -12.46 5.26
N LEU A 141 -7.47 -13.20 6.27
CA LEU A 141 -6.18 -13.02 6.92
C LEU A 141 -5.25 -14.16 6.51
N ALA A 142 -3.99 -13.85 6.23
CA ALA A 142 -2.95 -14.83 5.94
C ALA A 142 -1.64 -14.48 6.69
N GLY A 143 -0.95 -15.50 7.21
CA GLY A 143 0.23 -15.32 8.04
C GLY A 143 0.78 -16.62 8.61
N THR A 144 1.15 -16.61 9.88
CA THR A 144 1.69 -17.79 10.61
C THR A 144 1.18 -17.87 12.06
N THR A 145 1.19 -19.08 12.62
CA THR A 145 0.65 -19.42 13.96
C THR A 145 1.43 -20.56 14.62
N ILE A 146 1.68 -20.43 15.92
CA ILE A 146 2.18 -21.51 16.80
C ILE A 146 1.05 -22.05 17.71
N SER A 147 0.00 -21.26 17.93
CA SER A 147 -1.10 -21.52 18.88
C SER A 147 -1.95 -22.74 18.53
N LYS A 148 -2.49 -23.38 19.59
CA LYS A 148 -3.35 -24.59 19.55
C LYS A 148 -4.55 -24.46 20.49
N THR A 149 -4.83 -23.26 20.94
CA THR A 149 -6.04 -22.85 21.68
C THR A 149 -6.68 -21.64 20.99
N GLY A 150 -7.65 -21.00 21.65
CA GLY A 150 -8.35 -19.82 21.09
C GLY A 150 -8.95 -20.06 19.70
N ASP A 151 -8.70 -19.12 18.79
CA ASP A 151 -9.13 -19.18 17.38
C ASP A 151 -8.38 -20.24 16.56
N PHE A 152 -7.27 -20.79 17.06
CA PHE A 152 -6.43 -21.77 16.38
C PHE A 152 -6.44 -23.16 17.05
N ASN A 153 -7.50 -23.46 17.81
CA ASN A 153 -7.73 -24.68 18.58
C ASN A 153 -7.82 -26.03 17.82
N ASP A 154 -7.64 -26.04 16.50
CA ASP A 154 -7.56 -27.23 15.63
C ASP A 154 -6.20 -27.35 14.90
N ASN A 155 -5.20 -26.53 15.27
CA ASN A 155 -3.82 -26.68 14.84
C ASN A 155 -3.18 -27.95 15.44
N THR A 156 -2.86 -28.94 14.59
CA THR A 156 -2.31 -30.25 15.01
C THR A 156 -0.80 -30.38 14.84
N ALA A 157 -0.06 -29.30 14.59
CA ALA A 157 1.39 -29.35 14.36
C ALA A 157 2.21 -29.78 15.59
N THR A 158 3.53 -29.92 15.44
CA THR A 158 4.47 -30.10 16.56
C THR A 158 4.50 -28.84 17.45
N PRO A 159 4.71 -28.91 18.78
CA PRO A 159 4.87 -27.71 19.60
C PRO A 159 6.18 -26.96 19.28
N GLY A 160 6.08 -25.70 18.84
CA GLY A 160 7.21 -24.84 18.51
C GLY A 160 7.39 -24.53 17.03
N ASP A 161 6.87 -25.39 16.14
CA ASP A 161 6.96 -25.20 14.69
C ASP A 161 5.81 -24.30 14.20
N ALA A 162 6.12 -23.12 13.66
CA ALA A 162 5.13 -22.17 13.16
C ALA A 162 4.52 -22.65 11.84
N GLN A 163 3.19 -22.55 11.69
CA GLN A 163 2.47 -23.08 10.52
C GLN A 163 1.88 -21.95 9.69
N ALA A 164 1.93 -22.06 8.36
CA ALA A 164 1.30 -21.06 7.50
C ALA A 164 -0.22 -21.16 7.63
N VAL A 165 -0.88 -20.08 8.06
CA VAL A 165 -2.33 -20.07 8.34
C VAL A 165 -3.05 -19.06 7.46
N VAL A 166 -4.22 -19.46 6.98
CA VAL A 166 -5.18 -18.58 6.30
C VAL A 166 -6.58 -18.78 6.87
N ALA A 167 -7.24 -17.69 7.23
CA ALA A 167 -8.58 -17.68 7.81
C ALA A 167 -9.49 -16.69 7.08
N LYS A 168 -10.69 -17.15 6.70
CA LYS A 168 -11.74 -16.34 6.08
C LYS A 168 -12.79 -15.96 7.10
N TYR A 169 -13.14 -14.67 7.10
CA TYR A 169 -14.16 -14.06 7.91
C TYR A 169 -15.31 -13.54 7.03
N ASP A 170 -16.51 -13.44 7.61
CA ASP A 170 -17.63 -12.71 7.00
C ASP A 170 -17.61 -11.21 7.36
N GLN A 171 -18.63 -10.46 6.92
CA GLN A 171 -18.73 -9.02 7.20
C GLN A 171 -18.98 -8.71 8.69
N ALA A 172 -19.53 -9.66 9.47
CA ALA A 172 -19.66 -9.54 10.92
C ALA A 172 -18.35 -9.93 11.66
N GLY A 173 -17.35 -10.41 10.93
CA GLY A 173 -16.07 -10.85 11.48
C GLY A 173 -16.14 -12.20 12.19
N ALA A 174 -17.07 -13.08 11.80
CA ALA A 174 -17.10 -14.48 12.24
C ALA A 174 -16.30 -15.38 11.26
N ILE A 175 -15.57 -16.36 11.78
CA ILE A 175 -14.79 -17.32 10.98
C ILE A 175 -15.74 -18.18 10.14
N GLN A 176 -15.59 -18.14 8.82
CA GLN A 176 -16.26 -19.02 7.87
C GLN A 176 -15.46 -20.31 7.64
N TRP A 177 -14.14 -20.19 7.51
CA TRP A 177 -13.21 -21.32 7.50
C TRP A 177 -11.78 -20.87 7.84
N LYS A 178 -10.98 -21.80 8.35
CA LYS A 178 -9.52 -21.68 8.52
C LYS A 178 -8.82 -22.86 7.86
N LYS A 179 -7.55 -22.68 7.47
CA LYS A 179 -6.66 -23.69 6.87
C LYS A 179 -5.23 -23.48 7.38
N TYR A 180 -4.55 -24.58 7.61
CA TYR A 180 -3.12 -24.64 7.93
C TYR A 180 -2.39 -25.33 6.78
N LEU A 181 -1.17 -24.89 6.52
CA LEU A 181 -0.22 -25.57 5.65
C LEU A 181 1.15 -25.46 6.32
N GLY A 182 1.69 -26.57 6.79
CA GLY A 182 3.00 -26.61 7.42
C GLY A 182 3.57 -28.03 7.47
N GLY A 183 4.79 -28.13 7.98
CA GLY A 183 5.51 -29.38 8.22
C GLY A 183 6.35 -29.32 9.49
N ASN A 184 7.57 -29.86 9.42
CA ASN A 184 8.51 -30.04 10.53
C ASN A 184 9.37 -28.82 10.91
N GLN A 185 9.16 -27.64 10.31
CA GLN A 185 9.83 -26.38 10.65
C GLN A 185 8.87 -25.19 10.43
N ASN A 186 9.40 -23.96 10.43
CA ASN A 186 8.59 -22.74 10.31
C ASN A 186 8.11 -22.48 8.88
N ASP A 187 6.79 -22.28 8.74
CA ASP A 187 6.11 -21.99 7.49
C ASP A 187 5.19 -20.75 7.66
N GLN A 188 5.10 -19.91 6.62
CA GLN A 188 4.30 -18.66 6.67
C GLN A 188 3.72 -18.27 5.31
N TYR A 189 2.54 -17.66 5.29
CA TYR A 189 2.04 -16.90 4.13
C TYR A 189 2.42 -15.42 4.25
N THR A 190 2.81 -14.77 3.16
CA THR A 190 3.31 -13.39 3.13
C THR A 190 2.55 -12.45 2.19
N GLY A 191 1.77 -13.01 1.26
CA GLY A 191 0.89 -12.30 0.33
C GLY A 191 -0.31 -13.14 -0.10
N VAL A 192 -1.44 -12.50 -0.40
CA VAL A 192 -2.67 -13.17 -0.85
C VAL A 192 -3.54 -12.28 -1.74
N ALA A 193 -4.15 -12.87 -2.77
CA ALA A 193 -5.09 -12.19 -3.67
C ALA A 193 -6.28 -13.10 -4.02
N GLN A 194 -7.49 -12.52 -4.12
CA GLN A 194 -8.70 -13.26 -4.49
C GLN A 194 -8.83 -13.38 -6.02
N THR A 195 -9.07 -14.60 -6.52
CA THR A 195 -9.29 -14.88 -7.95
C THR A 195 -10.73 -14.58 -8.38
N THR A 196 -10.93 -14.38 -9.69
CA THR A 196 -12.24 -14.05 -10.28
C THR A 196 -13.28 -15.18 -10.19
N ASP A 197 -12.85 -16.42 -9.93
CA ASP A 197 -13.70 -17.57 -9.57
C ASP A 197 -14.09 -17.61 -8.07
N GLY A 198 -13.68 -16.61 -7.30
CA GLY A 198 -13.94 -16.47 -5.86
C GLY A 198 -12.93 -17.20 -4.96
N GLY A 199 -12.01 -17.99 -5.54
CA GLY A 199 -10.90 -18.62 -4.82
C GLY A 199 -9.76 -17.66 -4.49
N TYR A 200 -8.60 -18.19 -4.14
CA TYR A 200 -7.46 -17.42 -3.62
C TYR A 200 -6.14 -17.95 -4.17
N ILE A 201 -5.20 -17.05 -4.51
CA ILE A 201 -3.78 -17.37 -4.62
C ILE A 201 -3.08 -16.83 -3.39
N LEU A 202 -2.28 -17.68 -2.74
CA LEU A 202 -1.41 -17.31 -1.63
C LEU A 202 0.05 -17.54 -1.99
N VAL A 203 0.92 -16.70 -1.47
CA VAL A 203 2.39 -16.81 -1.53
C VAL A 203 2.92 -16.91 -0.12
N GLY A 204 3.98 -17.69 0.07
CA GLY A 204 4.61 -17.90 1.36
C GLY A 204 6.03 -18.44 1.24
N SER A 205 6.65 -18.70 2.40
CA SER A 205 7.95 -19.38 2.50
C SER A 205 7.86 -20.54 3.48
N THR A 206 8.59 -21.61 3.16
CA THR A 206 8.65 -22.87 3.90
C THR A 206 10.09 -23.20 4.28
N LEU A 207 10.36 -23.42 5.55
CA LEU A 207 11.59 -24.11 6.00
C LEU A 207 11.35 -25.62 6.17
N SER A 208 10.08 -26.06 6.15
CA SER A 208 9.73 -27.47 6.26
C SER A 208 10.30 -28.32 5.11
N THR A 209 10.54 -29.60 5.41
CA THR A 209 11.24 -30.57 4.55
C THR A 209 10.52 -31.93 4.44
N ASP A 210 9.30 -32.03 4.96
CA ASP A 210 8.49 -33.23 5.01
C ASP A 210 7.05 -33.00 4.50
N GLY A 211 6.22 -34.05 4.53
CA GLY A 211 4.81 -33.95 4.13
C GLY A 211 4.63 -33.39 2.71
N VAL A 212 3.97 -32.23 2.60
CA VAL A 212 3.77 -31.51 1.33
C VAL A 212 4.99 -30.69 0.89
N PHE A 213 5.91 -30.42 1.81
CA PHE A 213 7.14 -29.63 1.64
C PHE A 213 8.40 -30.48 1.42
N ALA A 214 8.25 -31.80 1.23
CA ALA A 214 9.33 -32.74 0.90
C ALA A 214 10.04 -32.47 -0.46
N GLY A 215 9.72 -31.36 -1.13
CA GLY A 215 10.42 -30.84 -2.30
C GLY A 215 11.31 -29.62 -2.04
N ASN A 216 11.41 -29.14 -0.77
CA ASN A 216 12.31 -28.05 -0.37
C ASN A 216 13.77 -28.41 -0.70
N LYS A 217 14.51 -27.45 -1.27
CA LYS A 217 15.85 -27.63 -1.82
C LYS A 217 17.00 -27.12 -0.94
N GLY A 218 16.72 -26.42 0.15
CA GLY A 218 17.77 -25.80 0.96
C GLY A 218 17.30 -25.17 2.26
N GLY A 219 17.19 -23.84 2.27
CA GLY A 219 16.75 -23.05 3.40
C GLY A 219 15.24 -22.80 3.34
N PHE A 220 14.84 -21.54 3.43
CA PHE A 220 13.47 -21.16 3.04
C PHE A 220 13.28 -21.31 1.53
N ASP A 221 12.29 -22.07 1.08
CA ASP A 221 11.84 -22.11 -0.32
C ASP A 221 10.54 -21.28 -0.47
N ILE A 222 10.34 -20.61 -1.61
CA ILE A 222 9.07 -19.92 -1.91
C ILE A 222 8.01 -20.94 -2.31
N PHE A 223 6.81 -20.85 -1.74
CA PHE A 223 5.66 -21.63 -2.19
C PHE A 223 4.48 -20.77 -2.63
N VAL A 224 3.69 -21.30 -3.56
CA VAL A 224 2.49 -20.65 -4.11
C VAL A 224 1.34 -21.66 -4.12
N GLN A 225 0.24 -21.33 -3.45
CA GLN A 225 -0.92 -22.19 -3.32
C GLN A 225 -2.15 -21.55 -3.99
N LYS A 226 -2.96 -22.34 -4.69
CA LYS A 226 -4.32 -21.96 -5.07
C LYS A 226 -5.35 -22.69 -4.22
N LEU A 227 -6.25 -21.93 -3.60
CA LEU A 227 -7.47 -22.43 -2.95
C LEU A 227 -8.71 -22.10 -3.79
N ASN A 228 -9.77 -22.89 -3.67
CA ASN A 228 -11.10 -22.49 -4.11
C ASN A 228 -11.77 -21.57 -3.06
N LYS A 229 -12.97 -21.06 -3.35
CA LYS A 229 -13.74 -20.18 -2.45
C LYS A 229 -14.04 -20.77 -1.05
N ASP A 230 -14.01 -22.10 -0.94
CA ASP A 230 -14.32 -22.89 0.27
C ASP A 230 -13.04 -23.30 1.03
N GLY A 231 -11.88 -22.76 0.64
CA GLY A 231 -10.58 -23.04 1.26
C GLY A 231 -9.98 -24.41 0.91
N ALA A 232 -10.49 -25.11 -0.11
CA ALA A 232 -9.92 -26.38 -0.56
C ALA A 232 -8.81 -26.18 -1.60
N GLN A 233 -7.67 -26.83 -1.42
CA GLN A 233 -6.51 -26.71 -2.31
C GLN A 233 -6.80 -27.24 -3.72
N GLN A 234 -6.53 -26.41 -4.74
CA GLN A 234 -6.54 -26.78 -6.15
C GLN A 234 -5.14 -27.18 -6.64
N TRP A 235 -4.11 -26.43 -6.25
CA TRP A 235 -2.71 -26.76 -6.53
C TRP A 235 -1.75 -26.07 -5.54
N LEU A 236 -0.53 -26.58 -5.48
CA LEU A 236 0.63 -26.06 -4.75
C LEU A 236 1.85 -26.10 -5.68
N LYS A 237 2.72 -25.10 -5.62
CA LYS A 237 3.93 -24.93 -6.44
C LYS A 237 5.07 -24.44 -5.56
N PHE A 238 6.31 -24.72 -5.96
CA PHE A 238 7.54 -24.35 -5.25
C PHE A 238 8.52 -23.69 -6.20
N PHE A 239 9.26 -22.70 -5.69
CA PHE A 239 10.37 -22.03 -6.36
C PHE A 239 11.50 -21.91 -5.35
N GLY A 240 12.63 -22.57 -5.64
CA GLY A 240 13.65 -22.85 -4.64
C GLY A 240 15.07 -22.98 -5.17
N SER A 241 16.05 -22.69 -4.32
CA SER A 241 17.49 -22.79 -4.53
C SER A 241 18.15 -23.64 -3.44
N THR A 242 19.47 -23.62 -3.31
CA THR A 242 20.17 -24.17 -2.14
C THR A 242 20.46 -23.14 -1.05
N LYS A 243 19.70 -22.04 -1.01
CA LYS A 243 19.82 -20.92 -0.07
C LYS A 243 18.43 -20.53 0.47
N ASP A 244 18.28 -19.33 1.02
CA ASP A 244 17.00 -18.76 1.41
C ASP A 244 16.36 -17.96 0.27
N ASP A 245 15.09 -18.27 0.02
CA ASP A 245 14.21 -17.68 -0.97
C ASP A 245 12.88 -17.26 -0.28
N TYR A 246 12.71 -15.96 -0.08
CA TYR A 246 11.64 -15.36 0.70
C TYR A 246 10.47 -14.90 -0.18
N GLY A 247 9.29 -15.47 0.01
CA GLY A 247 8.07 -15.10 -0.71
C GLY A 247 7.60 -13.71 -0.32
N GLY A 248 7.36 -12.84 -1.31
CA GLY A 248 6.98 -11.45 -1.11
C GLY A 248 5.47 -11.24 -1.10
N ASP A 249 4.87 -11.28 -2.30
CA ASP A 249 3.52 -10.76 -2.57
C ASP A 249 2.92 -11.38 -3.84
N VAL A 250 1.64 -11.11 -4.12
CA VAL A 250 0.94 -11.61 -5.31
C VAL A 250 -0.07 -10.62 -5.90
N ALA A 251 0.04 -10.38 -7.22
CA ALA A 251 -0.93 -9.63 -8.01
C ALA A 251 -1.63 -10.53 -9.04
N LEU A 252 -2.90 -10.23 -9.31
CA LEU A 252 -3.76 -10.98 -10.23
C LEU A 252 -4.35 -10.07 -11.30
N THR A 253 -4.38 -10.57 -12.53
CA THR A 253 -5.14 -9.97 -13.64
C THR A 253 -6.52 -10.61 -13.79
N GLN A 254 -7.41 -9.96 -14.52
CA GLN A 254 -8.78 -10.46 -14.74
C GLN A 254 -8.84 -11.77 -15.54
N ASP A 255 -7.82 -12.09 -16.35
CA ASP A 255 -7.73 -13.37 -17.09
C ASP A 255 -7.17 -14.54 -16.25
N GLY A 256 -6.75 -14.26 -15.01
CA GLY A 256 -6.17 -15.24 -14.10
C GLY A 256 -4.65 -15.46 -14.29
N THR A 257 -3.95 -14.61 -15.04
CA THR A 257 -2.48 -14.52 -14.98
C THR A 257 -2.07 -13.99 -13.62
N ILE A 258 -1.11 -14.70 -13.00
CA ILE A 258 -0.64 -14.51 -11.63
C ILE A 258 0.78 -13.95 -11.70
N PHE A 259 1.07 -12.92 -10.91
CA PHE A 259 2.42 -12.42 -10.70
C PHE A 259 2.80 -12.60 -9.23
N VAL A 260 3.90 -13.32 -8.99
CA VAL A 260 4.44 -13.63 -7.66
C VAL A 260 5.81 -12.98 -7.55
N THR A 261 6.09 -12.36 -6.41
CA THR A 261 7.39 -11.75 -6.09
C THR A 261 8.06 -12.41 -4.88
N GLY A 262 9.36 -12.16 -4.72
CA GLY A 262 10.14 -12.55 -3.56
C GLY A 262 11.54 -11.92 -3.55
N ILE A 263 12.36 -12.31 -2.58
CA ILE A 263 13.81 -12.03 -2.49
C ILE A 263 14.55 -13.38 -2.51
N SER A 264 15.72 -13.47 -3.15
CA SER A 264 16.45 -14.72 -3.31
C SER A 264 17.97 -14.56 -3.23
N GLU A 265 18.62 -15.34 -2.37
CA GLU A 265 20.08 -15.55 -2.36
C GLU A 265 20.55 -16.58 -3.43
N GLY A 266 19.62 -17.07 -4.27
CA GLY A 266 19.81 -18.21 -5.15
C GLY A 266 20.51 -17.90 -6.47
N ILE A 267 21.76 -18.34 -6.60
CA ILE A 267 22.45 -18.45 -7.91
C ILE A 267 22.14 -19.76 -8.66
N ASN A 268 21.15 -20.53 -8.20
CA ASN A 268 20.82 -21.86 -8.74
C ASN A 268 19.33 -22.21 -8.57
N GLY A 269 18.96 -23.41 -9.05
CA GLY A 269 17.61 -23.95 -8.89
C GLY A 269 16.61 -23.15 -9.72
N ASP A 270 15.74 -22.40 -9.04
CA ASP A 270 14.77 -21.53 -9.72
C ASP A 270 15.28 -20.12 -10.02
N PHE A 271 16.44 -19.73 -9.50
CA PHE A 271 16.92 -18.36 -9.44
C PHE A 271 18.29 -18.18 -10.12
N ASN A 272 18.63 -16.94 -10.42
CA ASN A 272 19.92 -16.52 -10.96
C ASN A 272 20.22 -15.12 -10.44
N SER A 273 20.40 -15.00 -9.13
CA SER A 273 20.78 -13.75 -8.47
C SER A 273 22.15 -13.27 -8.96
N HIS A 274 22.34 -11.96 -9.06
CA HIS A 274 23.55 -11.30 -9.56
C HIS A 274 24.51 -10.93 -8.42
N GLY A 275 24.00 -10.84 -7.19
CA GLY A 275 24.76 -10.45 -5.99
C GLY A 275 24.62 -11.43 -4.83
N HIS A 276 24.46 -10.88 -3.64
CA HIS A 276 24.19 -11.60 -2.40
C HIS A 276 22.71 -11.99 -2.28
N SER A 277 21.80 -11.07 -2.64
CA SER A 277 20.37 -11.30 -2.73
C SER A 277 19.76 -10.40 -3.81
N ASP A 278 18.87 -10.95 -4.64
CA ASP A 278 18.16 -10.23 -5.69
C ASP A 278 16.66 -10.20 -5.41
N ALA A 279 15.96 -9.19 -5.94
CA ALA A 279 14.51 -9.25 -6.05
C ALA A 279 14.10 -10.20 -7.18
N TRP A 280 13.12 -11.06 -6.96
CA TRP A 280 12.65 -12.04 -7.93
C TRP A 280 11.17 -11.90 -8.26
N MET A 281 10.79 -12.26 -9.48
CA MET A 281 9.40 -12.33 -9.92
C MET A 281 9.15 -13.48 -10.89
N ALA A 282 8.03 -14.18 -10.73
CA ALA A 282 7.48 -15.11 -11.70
C ALA A 282 6.08 -14.70 -12.18
N CYS A 283 5.80 -15.03 -13.44
CA CYS A 283 4.50 -14.93 -14.06
C CYS A 283 3.97 -16.35 -14.33
N LEU A 284 2.78 -16.67 -13.82
CA LEU A 284 2.12 -17.96 -13.96
C LEU A 284 0.78 -17.81 -14.69
N ASP A 285 0.28 -18.87 -15.31
CA ASP A 285 -1.14 -18.98 -15.65
C ASP A 285 -2.00 -19.44 -14.44
N ASN A 286 -3.32 -19.51 -14.64
CA ASN A 286 -4.28 -19.92 -13.61
C ASN A 286 -4.15 -21.40 -13.15
N THR A 287 -3.32 -22.21 -13.82
CA THR A 287 -2.94 -23.59 -13.44
C THR A 287 -1.63 -23.64 -12.62
N GLY A 288 -1.00 -22.48 -12.40
CA GLY A 288 0.32 -22.38 -11.81
C GLY A 288 1.42 -22.90 -12.73
N THR A 289 1.26 -22.78 -14.06
CA THR A 289 2.31 -23.09 -15.03
C THR A 289 3.10 -21.80 -15.34
N VAL A 290 4.43 -21.87 -15.24
CA VAL A 290 5.32 -20.72 -15.40
C VAL A 290 5.33 -20.24 -16.86
N LYS A 291 5.00 -18.97 -17.07
CA LYS A 291 5.17 -18.26 -18.35
C LYS A 291 6.56 -17.66 -18.47
N TRP A 292 7.03 -17.00 -17.42
CA TRP A 292 8.40 -16.47 -17.30
C TRP A 292 8.79 -16.26 -15.82
N LYS A 293 10.10 -16.13 -15.56
CA LYS A 293 10.66 -15.71 -14.27
C LYS A 293 11.95 -14.88 -14.46
N ARG A 294 12.28 -14.03 -13.48
CA ARG A 294 13.40 -13.09 -13.49
C ARG A 294 13.93 -12.86 -12.06
N SER A 295 15.24 -12.78 -11.92
CA SER A 295 15.89 -12.01 -10.85
C SER A 295 16.20 -10.61 -11.39
N TYR A 296 16.17 -9.61 -10.52
CA TYR A 296 16.50 -8.21 -10.79
C TYR A 296 17.34 -7.66 -9.64
N GLY A 297 18.41 -6.91 -9.96
CA GLY A 297 19.33 -6.42 -8.95
C GLY A 297 20.69 -5.97 -9.49
N GLY A 298 21.67 -5.92 -8.60
CA GLY A 298 23.08 -5.70 -8.87
C GLY A 298 23.97 -6.72 -8.16
N THR A 299 25.20 -6.35 -7.83
CA THR A 299 26.16 -7.28 -7.18
C THR A 299 26.11 -7.28 -5.65
N GLN A 300 25.22 -6.51 -5.02
CA GLN A 300 25.10 -6.41 -3.56
C GLN A 300 23.80 -7.06 -3.05
N GLU A 301 23.00 -6.38 -2.22
CA GLU A 301 21.82 -6.92 -1.54
C GLU A 301 20.56 -6.12 -1.86
N GLU A 302 19.61 -6.78 -2.52
CA GLU A 302 18.23 -6.32 -2.69
C GLU A 302 17.31 -7.05 -1.69
N THR A 303 16.66 -6.32 -0.78
CA THR A 303 15.98 -6.87 0.41
C THR A 303 14.57 -6.31 0.62
N GLY A 304 13.84 -6.83 1.63
CA GLY A 304 12.56 -6.29 2.08
C GLY A 304 11.33 -7.04 1.59
N LYS A 305 10.15 -6.40 1.67
CA LYS A 305 8.82 -7.05 1.52
C LYS A 305 8.39 -7.41 0.09
N ALA A 306 9.20 -7.10 -0.92
CA ALA A 306 8.98 -7.47 -2.33
C ALA A 306 7.52 -7.32 -2.81
N ARG A 307 6.87 -6.16 -2.55
CA ARG A 307 5.45 -5.93 -2.90
C ARG A 307 5.26 -5.69 -4.40
N VAL A 308 4.09 -6.05 -4.95
CA VAL A 308 3.81 -5.95 -6.39
C VAL A 308 2.44 -5.32 -6.72
N ALA A 309 2.41 -4.46 -7.73
CA ALA A 309 1.21 -3.76 -8.21
C ALA A 309 1.12 -3.79 -9.75
N ILE A 310 -0.09 -3.97 -10.28
CA ILE A 310 -0.39 -3.81 -11.72
C ILE A 310 -0.76 -2.35 -11.99
N THR A 311 0.01 -1.64 -12.82
CA THR A 311 -0.28 -0.25 -13.20
C THR A 311 -1.34 -0.16 -14.31
N ALA A 312 -1.90 1.04 -14.49
CA ALA A 312 -3.01 1.28 -15.43
C ALA A 312 -2.70 0.97 -16.91
N ASP A 313 -1.43 0.85 -17.28
CA ASP A 313 -0.93 0.41 -18.59
C ASP A 313 -0.78 -1.11 -18.73
N GLY A 314 -1.19 -1.89 -17.72
CA GLY A 314 -1.11 -3.36 -17.69
C GLY A 314 0.29 -3.91 -17.36
N ASN A 315 1.26 -3.04 -17.06
CA ASN A 315 2.59 -3.43 -16.61
C ASN A 315 2.66 -3.60 -15.10
N LEU A 316 3.81 -4.01 -14.56
CA LEU A 316 4.01 -4.31 -13.16
C LEU A 316 5.00 -3.32 -12.53
N VAL A 317 4.71 -2.84 -11.33
CA VAL A 317 5.70 -2.19 -10.46
C VAL A 317 5.92 -3.07 -9.23
N PHE A 318 7.16 -3.20 -8.78
CA PHE A 318 7.50 -3.81 -7.49
C PHE A 318 8.43 -2.92 -6.68
N CYS A 319 8.55 -3.21 -5.37
CA CYS A 319 9.44 -2.49 -4.45
C CYS A 319 10.35 -3.40 -3.63
N ALA A 320 11.52 -2.89 -3.27
CA ALA A 320 12.49 -3.50 -2.37
C ALA A 320 13.35 -2.38 -1.73
N SER A 321 14.40 -2.75 -0.99
CA SER A 321 15.51 -1.87 -0.60
C SER A 321 16.81 -2.38 -1.22
N THR A 322 17.79 -1.50 -1.48
CA THR A 322 19.01 -1.85 -2.23
C THR A 322 20.24 -1.10 -1.75
N ASN A 323 21.40 -1.74 -1.81
CA ASN A 323 22.73 -1.12 -1.73
C ASN A 323 23.59 -1.35 -2.99
N SER A 324 22.98 -1.83 -4.08
CA SER A 324 23.61 -2.05 -5.38
C SER A 324 23.74 -0.75 -6.20
N MET A 325 24.84 -0.61 -6.92
CA MET A 325 25.12 0.54 -7.81
C MET A 325 25.35 0.12 -9.29
N ASP A 326 25.13 -1.15 -9.61
CA ASP A 326 25.33 -1.77 -10.91
C ASP A 326 24.09 -2.59 -11.34
N GLY A 327 24.22 -3.47 -12.34
CA GLY A 327 23.09 -4.23 -12.87
C GLY A 327 21.91 -3.34 -13.30
N ASP A 328 20.71 -3.68 -12.84
CA ASP A 328 19.47 -2.92 -13.06
C ASP A 328 19.45 -1.54 -12.37
N LEU A 329 20.46 -1.22 -11.56
CA LEU A 329 20.58 0.02 -10.78
C LEU A 329 21.70 0.95 -11.28
N SER A 330 22.42 0.55 -12.32
CA SER A 330 23.57 1.25 -12.94
C SER A 330 23.36 2.70 -13.42
N ASN A 331 22.16 3.26 -13.30
CA ASN A 331 21.83 4.66 -13.65
C ASN A 331 21.21 5.44 -12.46
N ASN A 332 21.18 4.85 -11.27
CA ASN A 332 20.70 5.48 -10.04
C ASN A 332 21.83 6.26 -9.34
N VAL A 333 21.44 7.19 -8.47
CA VAL A 333 22.34 7.80 -7.49
C VAL A 333 22.06 7.09 -6.17
N PHE A 334 23.12 6.60 -5.53
CA PHE A 334 23.07 5.96 -4.23
C PHE A 334 23.64 6.90 -3.17
N GLU A 335 22.90 7.09 -2.08
CA GLU A 335 23.36 7.77 -0.87
C GLU A 335 23.20 6.81 0.33
N GLY A 336 24.06 6.93 1.33
CA GLY A 336 23.88 6.19 2.60
C GLY A 336 24.25 4.71 2.60
N PHE A 337 23.33 3.88 3.10
CA PHE A 337 23.48 2.46 3.43
C PHE A 337 22.55 1.55 2.62
N THR A 338 21.28 1.92 2.46
CA THR A 338 20.31 1.24 1.59
C THR A 338 19.26 2.24 1.11
N ASP A 339 19.08 2.42 -0.19
CA ASP A 339 17.98 3.22 -0.74
C ASP A 339 16.70 2.38 -0.87
N ALA A 340 15.53 3.03 -0.83
CA ALA A 340 14.29 2.36 -1.22
C ALA A 340 14.21 2.26 -2.75
N TRP A 341 13.96 1.07 -3.28
CA TRP A 341 13.94 0.78 -4.70
C TRP A 341 12.50 0.59 -5.22
N LEU A 342 12.18 1.26 -6.33
CA LEU A 342 11.03 0.93 -7.18
C LEU A 342 11.52 0.51 -8.57
N CYS A 343 10.90 -0.54 -9.10
CA CYS A 343 11.20 -1.09 -10.41
C CYS A 343 9.90 -1.37 -11.18
N LYS A 344 9.85 -0.97 -12.46
CA LYS A 344 8.73 -1.23 -13.37
C LYS A 344 9.16 -2.17 -14.49
N VAL A 345 8.38 -3.22 -14.73
CA VAL A 345 8.69 -4.29 -15.69
C VAL A 345 7.49 -4.65 -16.56
N LYS A 346 7.74 -5.21 -17.74
CA LYS A 346 6.69 -5.65 -18.68
C LYS A 346 6.00 -6.92 -18.18
N ALA A 347 4.69 -6.88 -18.01
CA ALA A 347 3.90 -8.06 -17.63
C ALA A 347 4.03 -9.25 -18.61
N SER A 348 4.33 -8.97 -19.89
CA SER A 348 4.47 -9.98 -20.95
C SER A 348 5.68 -10.90 -20.81
N ASN A 349 6.80 -10.42 -20.27
CA ASN A 349 8.09 -11.14 -20.30
C ASN A 349 9.10 -10.74 -19.21
N GLY A 350 8.77 -9.83 -18.30
CA GLY A 350 9.67 -9.37 -17.25
C GLY A 350 10.86 -8.54 -17.75
N ASP A 351 10.76 -7.88 -18.90
CA ASP A 351 11.79 -6.91 -19.29
C ASP A 351 11.67 -5.64 -18.43
N LEU A 352 12.81 -5.08 -17.99
CA LEU A 352 12.88 -3.78 -17.34
C LEU A 352 12.30 -2.66 -18.22
N ILE A 353 11.50 -1.78 -17.61
CA ILE A 353 11.00 -0.52 -18.19
C ILE A 353 11.71 0.66 -17.52
N TRP A 354 11.74 0.69 -16.18
CA TRP A 354 12.57 1.62 -15.40
C TRP A 354 12.91 1.06 -14.02
N SER A 355 14.01 1.56 -13.45
CA SER A 355 14.50 1.31 -12.09
C SER A 355 14.84 2.65 -11.45
N LYS A 356 14.51 2.84 -10.16
CA LYS A 356 14.67 4.11 -9.42
C LYS A 356 14.91 3.89 -7.93
N THR A 357 15.96 4.50 -7.38
CA THR A 357 16.20 4.62 -5.94
C THR A 357 15.58 5.89 -5.35
N PHE A 358 15.22 5.84 -4.07
CA PHE A 358 14.72 6.96 -3.28
C PHE A 358 15.23 6.87 -1.84
N GLY A 359 16.06 7.83 -1.44
CA GLY A 359 16.58 7.94 -0.08
C GLY A 359 17.50 9.13 0.12
N GLY A 360 18.45 8.97 1.02
CA GLY A 360 19.48 9.94 1.40
C GLY A 360 20.63 9.26 2.15
N ALA A 361 21.32 9.97 3.05
CA ALA A 361 22.56 9.51 3.67
C ALA A 361 22.45 8.35 4.71
N SER A 362 21.40 7.52 4.68
CA SER A 362 21.12 6.47 5.68
C SER A 362 20.39 5.25 5.08
N MET A 363 19.31 4.76 5.69
CA MET A 363 18.53 3.61 5.22
C MET A 363 17.08 4.02 4.91
N GLU A 364 16.57 3.67 3.74
CA GLU A 364 15.18 3.86 3.35
C GLU A 364 14.55 2.55 2.87
N ASN A 365 13.34 2.23 3.35
CA ASN A 365 12.59 1.03 2.94
C ASN A 365 11.17 1.40 2.49
N ILE A 366 10.66 0.72 1.45
CA ILE A 366 9.24 0.73 1.09
C ILE A 366 8.59 -0.59 1.52
N ASN A 367 7.50 -0.49 2.28
CA ASN A 367 6.77 -1.63 2.82
C ASN A 367 5.47 -1.95 2.05
N SER A 368 4.94 -0.99 1.29
CA SER A 368 3.69 -1.11 0.53
C SER A 368 3.64 -0.14 -0.64
N ILE A 369 3.05 -0.58 -1.76
CA ILE A 369 2.84 0.22 -2.97
C ILE A 369 1.41 0.08 -3.48
N ILE A 370 0.86 1.13 -4.09
CA ILE A 370 -0.43 1.12 -4.77
C ILE A 370 -0.37 1.88 -6.12
N PRO A 371 -0.98 1.34 -7.19
CA PRO A 371 -0.99 1.98 -8.51
C PRO A 371 -2.09 3.03 -8.58
N ILE A 372 -1.80 4.20 -9.18
CA ILE A 372 -2.75 5.32 -9.31
C ILE A 372 -3.17 5.57 -10.77
N GLU A 373 -4.28 6.27 -10.92
CA GLU A 373 -5.04 6.50 -12.16
C GLU A 373 -4.23 7.22 -13.26
N ASP A 374 -3.23 8.01 -12.87
CA ASP A 374 -2.28 8.67 -13.81
C ASP A 374 -1.14 7.76 -14.29
N GLY A 375 -1.19 6.46 -13.96
CA GLY A 375 -0.19 5.45 -14.29
C GLY A 375 1.04 5.45 -13.36
N GLY A 376 1.11 6.39 -12.40
CA GLY A 376 2.11 6.42 -11.35
C GLY A 376 1.84 5.43 -10.21
N VAL A 377 2.61 5.60 -9.13
CA VAL A 377 2.53 4.78 -7.91
C VAL A 377 2.65 5.66 -6.67
N ILE A 378 1.88 5.32 -5.63
CA ILE A 378 2.12 5.78 -4.27
C ILE A 378 2.81 4.65 -3.50
N ALA A 379 3.87 4.98 -2.77
CA ALA A 379 4.60 4.08 -1.90
C ALA A 379 4.56 4.59 -0.44
N ALA A 380 4.51 3.67 0.52
CA ALA A 380 4.63 3.97 1.95
C ALA A 380 5.79 3.18 2.56
N GLY A 381 6.52 3.82 3.47
CA GLY A 381 7.80 3.32 3.95
C GLY A 381 8.35 4.05 5.17
N GLN A 382 9.65 3.90 5.40
CA GLN A 382 10.39 4.52 6.50
C GLN A 382 11.74 5.06 6.02
N THR A 383 12.21 6.14 6.65
CA THR A 383 13.49 6.82 6.39
C THR A 383 14.28 6.96 7.69
N TYR A 384 15.57 6.66 7.64
CA TYR A 384 16.54 6.97 8.70
C TYR A 384 17.48 8.14 8.29
N SER A 385 17.25 8.77 7.12
CA SER A 385 18.09 9.83 6.53
C SER A 385 17.86 11.24 7.09
N ARG A 386 18.96 11.93 7.44
CA ARG A 386 18.97 13.26 8.06
C ARG A 386 19.79 14.28 7.26
N PRO A 387 19.18 15.13 6.40
CA PRO A 387 17.78 15.15 5.95
C PRO A 387 17.50 14.11 4.84
N ILE A 388 16.22 14.00 4.44
CA ILE A 388 15.80 13.40 3.17
C ILE A 388 15.10 14.46 2.30
N TYR A 389 15.57 14.67 1.07
CA TYR A 389 15.08 15.71 0.15
C TYR A 389 14.89 17.12 0.75
N GLY A 390 15.72 17.49 1.73
CA GLY A 390 15.65 18.77 2.46
C GLY A 390 14.65 18.81 3.63
N GLN A 391 13.86 17.76 3.85
CA GLN A 391 13.03 17.58 5.04
C GLN A 391 13.87 16.95 6.15
N GLN A 392 13.76 17.47 7.38
CA GLN A 392 14.48 16.98 8.55
C GLN A 392 13.63 15.97 9.30
N ILE A 393 14.11 14.73 9.43
CA ILE A 393 13.46 13.75 10.32
C ILE A 393 13.78 14.06 11.79
N THR A 394 12.87 13.69 12.68
CA THR A 394 13.09 13.69 14.14
C THR A 394 13.39 12.27 14.64
N GLY A 395 13.46 12.05 15.95
CA GLY A 395 13.69 10.71 16.52
C GLY A 395 14.92 10.00 15.95
N ILE A 396 14.75 8.72 15.60
CA ILE A 396 15.71 7.87 14.88
C ILE A 396 15.29 7.57 13.43
N SER A 397 13.99 7.60 13.16
CA SER A 397 13.35 7.31 11.88
C SER A 397 12.04 8.08 11.76
N ASP A 398 11.60 8.38 10.55
CA ASP A 398 10.23 8.83 10.28
C ASP A 398 9.59 7.97 9.17
N GLY A 399 8.27 7.83 9.21
CA GLY A 399 7.48 7.19 8.17
C GLY A 399 7.20 8.16 7.02
N PHE A 400 7.25 7.69 5.78
CA PHE A 400 7.02 8.52 4.61
C PHE A 400 5.96 7.97 3.66
N VAL A 401 5.31 8.89 2.94
CA VAL A 401 4.53 8.56 1.72
C VAL A 401 5.16 9.28 0.53
N LEU A 402 5.41 8.53 -0.54
CA LEU A 402 6.09 8.96 -1.77
C LEU A 402 5.15 8.80 -2.97
N LYS A 403 5.07 9.81 -3.84
CA LYS A 403 4.45 9.68 -5.17
C LYS A 403 5.51 9.72 -6.27
N VAL A 404 5.43 8.75 -7.18
CA VAL A 404 6.14 8.76 -8.46
C VAL A 404 5.14 8.80 -9.63
N ASN A 405 5.53 9.38 -10.76
CA ASN A 405 4.73 9.31 -12.00
C ASN A 405 4.95 7.98 -12.74
N ALA A 406 4.30 7.81 -13.90
CA ALA A 406 4.40 6.59 -14.72
C ALA A 406 5.82 6.23 -15.19
N ASN A 407 6.76 7.19 -15.18
CA ASN A 407 8.18 7.03 -15.54
C ASN A 407 9.09 6.79 -14.31
N GLY A 408 8.51 6.71 -13.11
CA GLY A 408 9.25 6.58 -11.85
C GLY A 408 9.82 7.89 -11.31
N GLU A 409 9.44 9.05 -11.86
CA GLU A 409 9.97 10.35 -11.42
C GLU A 409 9.22 10.85 -10.18
N LYS A 410 9.94 11.11 -9.08
CA LYS A 410 9.37 11.63 -7.82
C LYS A 410 8.61 12.94 -8.04
N GLN A 411 7.33 12.93 -7.70
CA GLN A 411 6.46 14.11 -7.71
C GLN A 411 6.51 14.81 -6.34
N TRP A 412 6.29 14.05 -5.26
CA TRP A 412 6.39 14.54 -3.88
C TRP A 412 6.75 13.41 -2.92
N LEU A 413 7.27 13.77 -1.75
CA LEU A 413 7.41 12.90 -0.57
C LEU A 413 6.98 13.70 0.64
N THR A 414 6.17 13.09 1.51
CA THR A 414 5.69 13.69 2.77
C THR A 414 6.16 12.83 3.93
N LEU A 415 6.93 13.41 4.85
CA LEU A 415 7.16 12.82 6.18
C LEU A 415 5.86 12.90 7.00
N ILE A 416 5.53 11.82 7.70
CA ILE A 416 4.32 11.74 8.52
C ILE A 416 4.67 12.00 9.99
N ASP A 417 3.84 12.81 10.65
CA ASP A 417 3.77 13.03 12.11
C ASP A 417 5.10 13.12 12.90
N HIS A 418 6.14 13.67 12.27
CA HIS A 418 7.55 13.72 12.70
C HIS A 418 7.85 14.53 13.99
N ASP A 419 7.21 14.18 15.11
CA ASP A 419 7.27 14.90 16.38
C ASP A 419 8.37 14.42 17.35
N GLY A 420 9.03 13.31 17.02
CA GLY A 420 10.03 12.63 17.86
C GLY A 420 9.62 11.23 18.29
N GLY A 421 8.37 10.83 18.08
CA GLY A 421 7.91 9.46 18.23
C GLY A 421 8.28 8.53 17.07
N LEU A 422 8.39 9.05 15.83
CA LEU A 422 7.91 8.26 14.69
C LEU A 422 8.68 7.00 14.23
N GLU A 423 8.08 6.37 13.23
CA GLU A 423 7.75 4.96 13.18
C GLU A 423 7.61 4.51 11.70
N ALA A 424 7.62 3.20 11.46
CA ALA A 424 7.40 2.66 10.13
C ALA A 424 5.94 2.81 9.66
N LEU A 425 5.73 3.26 8.42
CA LEU A 425 4.51 2.94 7.68
C LEU A 425 4.67 1.58 6.99
N PHE A 426 3.73 0.67 7.23
CA PHE A 426 3.78 -0.71 6.73
C PHE A 426 2.79 -1.00 5.60
N SER A 427 1.67 -0.28 5.53
CA SER A 427 0.63 -0.49 4.51
C SER A 427 0.04 0.83 4.04
N ILE A 428 -0.43 0.89 2.79
CA ILE A 428 -1.16 2.04 2.23
C ILE A 428 -2.25 1.57 1.26
N SER A 429 -3.36 2.32 1.19
CA SER A 429 -4.50 2.04 0.32
C SER A 429 -5.14 3.35 -0.16
N LYS A 430 -5.80 3.31 -1.33
CA LYS A 430 -6.63 4.43 -1.81
C LYS A 430 -7.86 4.57 -0.92
N PHE A 431 -8.13 5.77 -0.42
CA PHE A 431 -9.31 6.03 0.41
C PHE A 431 -10.32 6.92 -0.33
N LYS A 432 -11.40 6.28 -0.79
CA LYS A 432 -12.45 6.85 -1.66
C LYS A 432 -11.83 7.61 -2.85
N ASN A 433 -12.49 8.67 -3.34
CA ASN A 433 -11.94 9.61 -4.31
C ASN A 433 -11.15 10.76 -3.66
N THR A 434 -10.78 10.62 -2.38
CA THR A 434 -10.35 11.74 -1.51
C THR A 434 -8.85 11.74 -1.19
N GLY A 435 -8.18 10.59 -1.30
CA GLY A 435 -6.75 10.48 -1.03
C GLY A 435 -6.33 9.06 -0.67
N PHE A 436 -5.53 8.93 0.38
CA PHE A 436 -4.88 7.68 0.78
C PHE A 436 -5.00 7.47 2.29
N ILE A 437 -5.06 6.22 2.72
CA ILE A 437 -4.89 5.84 4.12
C ILE A 437 -3.71 4.90 4.27
N ALA A 438 -2.86 5.17 5.26
CA ALA A 438 -1.69 4.37 5.61
C ALA A 438 -1.78 3.88 7.06
N SER A 439 -1.13 2.74 7.34
CA SER A 439 -0.99 2.18 8.69
C SER A 439 0.47 1.97 9.04
N GLY A 440 0.75 1.95 10.35
CA GLY A 440 2.08 1.76 10.89
C GLY A 440 2.07 1.40 12.37
N THR A 441 3.20 1.67 13.01
CA THR A 441 3.39 1.59 14.46
C THR A 441 3.32 2.99 15.09
N ARG A 442 2.91 3.06 16.36
CA ARG A 442 3.04 4.09 17.43
C ARG A 442 4.38 3.93 18.18
N PHE A 443 5.23 4.91 18.48
CA PHE A 443 6.15 4.85 19.62
C PHE A 443 6.01 6.08 20.53
N ASN A 444 6.51 5.96 21.77
CA ASN A 444 6.36 6.95 22.84
C ASN A 444 4.89 7.35 23.07
N SER A 445 4.02 6.34 23.00
CA SER A 445 2.57 6.38 23.21
C SER A 445 2.23 6.08 24.68
N ALA A 446 1.07 5.47 24.97
CA ALA A 446 0.73 5.05 26.33
C ALA A 446 1.51 3.81 26.78
N GLY A 447 1.82 2.91 25.84
CA GLY A 447 2.64 1.72 26.03
C GLY A 447 4.07 1.84 25.51
N VAL A 448 4.63 0.70 25.09
CA VAL A 448 5.92 0.62 24.39
C VAL A 448 5.76 1.08 22.94
N SER A 449 4.70 0.62 22.28
CA SER A 449 4.37 0.95 20.90
C SER A 449 2.92 0.59 20.56
N ASP A 450 2.25 1.37 19.71
CA ASP A 450 0.80 1.21 19.43
C ASP A 450 0.53 0.94 17.93
N GLY A 451 -0.70 0.66 17.52
CA GLY A 451 -1.12 0.74 16.12
C GLY A 451 -1.33 2.19 15.66
N PHE A 452 -0.74 2.59 14.53
CA PHE A 452 -0.90 3.94 13.95
C PHE A 452 -1.69 3.94 12.64
N LEU A 453 -2.52 4.97 12.45
CA LEU A 453 -3.29 5.24 11.25
C LEU A 453 -3.12 6.69 10.80
N CYS A 454 -2.95 6.90 9.50
CA CYS A 454 -2.78 8.22 8.89
C CYS A 454 -3.64 8.35 7.61
N LEU A 455 -4.50 9.37 7.56
CA LEU A 455 -5.24 9.79 6.38
C LEU A 455 -4.49 10.95 5.69
N LEU A 456 -4.28 10.81 4.39
CA LEU A 456 -3.72 11.84 3.51
C LEU A 456 -4.75 12.24 2.45
N ASP A 457 -4.75 13.50 2.03
CA ASP A 457 -5.49 13.92 0.83
C ASP A 457 -4.76 13.51 -0.47
N GLY A 458 -5.42 13.71 -1.62
CA GLY A 458 -4.87 13.40 -2.94
C GLY A 458 -3.60 14.19 -3.33
N SER A 459 -3.23 15.24 -2.59
CA SER A 459 -1.97 15.97 -2.76
C SER A 459 -0.80 15.37 -1.95
N GLY A 460 -1.07 14.42 -1.06
CA GLY A 460 -0.08 13.85 -0.13
C GLY A 460 0.05 14.63 1.18
N LYS A 461 -0.86 15.58 1.48
CA LYS A 461 -0.89 16.32 2.74
C LYS A 461 -1.60 15.49 3.82
N LYS A 462 -0.99 15.40 5.00
CA LYS A 462 -1.58 14.76 6.20
C LYS A 462 -2.88 15.48 6.60
N ALA A 463 -3.99 14.75 6.65
CA ALA A 463 -5.31 15.27 7.01
C ALA A 463 -5.75 14.85 8.43
N TRP A 464 -5.41 13.64 8.86
CA TRP A 464 -5.79 13.11 10.18
C TRP A 464 -4.88 11.94 10.59
N THR A 465 -4.70 11.74 11.89
CA THR A 465 -4.01 10.57 12.48
C THR A 465 -4.76 10.03 13.69
N LYS A 466 -4.56 8.75 14.01
CA LYS A 466 -5.03 8.08 15.24
C LYS A 466 -4.01 7.02 15.67
N VAL A 467 -3.87 6.88 16.98
CA VAL A 467 -3.07 5.87 17.67
C VAL A 467 -4.04 4.94 18.43
N ILE A 468 -3.82 3.62 18.41
CA ILE A 468 -4.68 2.59 19.03
C ILE A 468 -3.79 1.49 19.61
N GLY A 469 -3.78 1.30 20.93
CA GLY A 469 -2.85 0.37 21.60
C GLY A 469 -3.26 0.09 23.05
N GLY A 470 -2.38 -0.61 23.77
CA GLY A 470 -2.41 -0.74 25.23
C GLY A 470 -1.03 -0.53 25.86
N SER A 471 -0.76 -1.16 27.00
CA SER A 471 0.48 -0.91 27.77
C SER A 471 1.79 -1.50 27.19
N LYS A 472 1.74 -2.33 26.16
CA LYS A 472 2.89 -3.07 25.59
C LYS A 472 3.14 -2.67 24.14
N ALA A 473 3.23 -3.65 23.23
CA ALA A 473 3.73 -3.47 21.87
C ALA A 473 2.71 -3.99 20.85
N ASP A 474 2.06 -3.07 20.17
CA ASP A 474 0.99 -3.28 19.21
C ASP A 474 1.34 -2.57 17.90
N HIS A 475 0.96 -3.11 16.75
CA HIS A 475 1.38 -2.63 15.42
C HIS A 475 0.29 -2.87 14.36
N PHE A 476 0.07 -1.94 13.41
CA PHE A 476 -0.73 -2.20 12.20
C PHE A 476 0.15 -2.41 10.97
N THR A 477 0.39 -3.68 10.61
CA THR A 477 1.25 -4.09 9.51
C THR A 477 0.55 -4.13 8.14
N ASN A 478 -0.79 -4.14 8.12
CA ASN A 478 -1.63 -4.34 6.94
C ASN A 478 -2.89 -3.46 6.96
N LEU A 479 -3.34 -3.04 5.77
CA LEU A 479 -4.64 -2.42 5.52
C LEU A 479 -5.41 -3.16 4.43
N SER A 480 -6.72 -3.22 4.57
CA SER A 480 -7.63 -3.47 3.45
C SER A 480 -8.91 -2.65 3.59
N ILE A 481 -9.64 -2.49 2.48
CA ILE A 481 -10.88 -1.69 2.43
C ILE A 481 -11.96 -2.51 1.74
N THR A 482 -13.06 -2.74 2.43
CA THR A 482 -14.21 -3.50 1.93
C THR A 482 -15.10 -2.67 1.00
N LYS A 483 -15.97 -3.34 0.24
CA LYS A 483 -16.86 -2.71 -0.75
C LYS A 483 -17.81 -1.65 -0.20
N ASP A 484 -18.10 -1.68 1.11
CA ASP A 484 -18.98 -0.68 1.74
C ASP A 484 -18.20 0.51 2.35
N ASN A 485 -16.88 0.55 2.12
CA ASN A 485 -15.87 1.48 2.65
C ASN A 485 -15.42 1.23 4.10
N THR A 486 -15.80 0.11 4.74
CA THR A 486 -15.20 -0.26 6.03
C THR A 486 -13.72 -0.60 5.83
N VAL A 487 -12.85 0.19 6.46
CA VAL A 487 -11.40 -0.02 6.56
C VAL A 487 -11.13 -1.10 7.60
N ILE A 488 -10.18 -1.99 7.30
CA ILE A 488 -9.66 -3.00 8.23
C ILE A 488 -8.15 -2.78 8.33
N ALA A 489 -7.69 -2.34 9.49
CA ALA A 489 -6.29 -2.30 9.87
C ALA A 489 -5.96 -3.55 10.69
N SER A 490 -4.84 -4.21 10.40
CA SER A 490 -4.46 -5.45 11.08
C SER A 490 -2.95 -5.59 11.26
N GLY A 491 -2.54 -6.33 12.28
CA GLY A 491 -1.15 -6.61 12.60
C GLY A 491 -1.05 -7.47 13.87
N ILE A 492 -0.24 -7.07 14.83
CA ILE A 492 -0.01 -7.85 16.07
C ILE A 492 -0.15 -6.98 17.31
N SER A 493 -0.45 -7.60 18.45
CA SER A 493 -0.50 -6.98 19.76
C SER A 493 0.09 -7.91 20.82
N ALA A 494 0.88 -7.35 21.74
CA ALA A 494 1.25 -8.00 22.99
C ALA A 494 0.36 -7.52 24.17
N SER A 495 -0.32 -6.38 24.03
CA SER A 495 -1.25 -5.83 25.04
C SER A 495 -2.52 -6.65 25.23
N ASN A 496 -3.08 -6.60 26.44
CA ASN A 496 -4.37 -7.22 26.78
C ASN A 496 -5.28 -6.27 27.58
N ASP A 497 -5.05 -4.97 27.42
CA ASP A 497 -5.61 -3.85 28.15
C ASP A 497 -5.97 -2.66 27.23
N GLU A 498 -6.56 -1.62 27.82
CA GLU A 498 -7.03 -0.38 27.15
C GLU A 498 -7.90 -0.62 25.89
N ASP A 499 -7.46 -0.21 24.69
CA ASP A 499 -8.20 -0.40 23.44
C ASP A 499 -8.14 -1.87 22.93
N ILE A 500 -7.35 -2.76 23.56
CA ILE A 500 -7.09 -4.14 23.09
C ILE A 500 -7.46 -5.21 24.14
N PRO A 501 -8.76 -5.54 24.30
CA PRO A 501 -9.19 -6.66 25.11
C PRO A 501 -8.93 -8.01 24.41
N GLY A 502 -8.61 -9.04 25.21
CA GLY A 502 -8.74 -10.44 24.80
C GLY A 502 -7.48 -11.19 24.38
N ASN A 503 -6.32 -10.51 24.27
CA ASN A 503 -5.06 -11.16 23.95
C ASN A 503 -4.68 -12.24 24.99
N ALA A 504 -4.36 -13.44 24.51
CA ALA A 504 -4.08 -14.61 25.33
C ALA A 504 -2.63 -15.15 25.18
N GLY A 505 -1.85 -14.63 24.22
CA GLY A 505 -0.52 -15.14 23.86
C GLY A 505 0.63 -14.19 24.16
N ASP A 506 1.78 -14.43 23.51
CA ASP A 506 2.91 -13.49 23.49
C ASP A 506 2.65 -12.35 22.51
N PHE A 507 2.09 -12.68 21.34
CA PHE A 507 1.56 -11.76 20.34
C PHE A 507 0.36 -12.40 19.64
N ASP A 508 -0.84 -11.83 19.79
CA ASP A 508 -2.04 -12.20 19.03
C ASP A 508 -2.23 -11.27 17.82
N ILE A 509 -3.03 -11.70 16.84
CA ILE A 509 -3.40 -10.87 15.68
C ILE A 509 -4.30 -9.72 16.15
N PHE A 510 -3.80 -8.51 16.02
CA PHE A 510 -4.53 -7.28 16.33
C PHE A 510 -5.33 -6.82 15.12
N MET A 511 -6.61 -6.50 15.30
CA MET A 511 -7.43 -5.87 14.26
C MET A 511 -8.26 -4.70 14.79
N HIS A 512 -8.32 -3.64 13.99
CA HIS A 512 -9.23 -2.52 14.18
C HIS A 512 -9.95 -2.20 12.86
N SER A 513 -11.24 -1.90 12.92
CA SER A 513 -12.04 -1.56 11.74
C SER A 513 -12.97 -0.36 12.00
N PHE A 514 -13.24 0.42 10.96
CA PHE A 514 -14.06 1.64 11.02
C PHE A 514 -14.51 2.07 9.60
N LYS A 515 -15.36 3.10 9.51
CA LYS A 515 -16.04 3.54 8.29
C LYS A 515 -16.11 5.05 8.11
#